data_AF-A0A6N6RN04-F1
#
_entry.id   AF-A0A6N6RN04-F1
#
_cell.length_a   1.000
_cell.length_b   1.000
_cell.length_c   1.000
_cell.angle_alpha   90.00
_cell.angle_beta   90.00
_cell.angle_gamma   90.00
#
_symmetry.space_group_name_H-M   'P 1'
#
loop_
_entity.id
_entity.type
_entity.pdbx_description
1 polymer ?
#
loop_
_entity_poly.entity_id
_entity_poly.type
_entity_poly.pdbx_seq_one_letter_code
_entity_poly.pdbx_strand_id
1 'polypeptide(L)'
;MLATIDGASLIARTAVDTPKNILKTRALIEKSFRYQIDGMGFSLIEILSPCPTDWGLSPEESLHWMQEQLMPVFPLGVLRDRSAAHG
;
A
#
# COMPACT_ATOMS: atom_id res chain seq x y z
N MET A 1 10.69 -6.60 -6.79
CA MET A 1 10.75 -8.08 -6.84
C MET A 1 9.37 -8.71 -7.07
N LEU A 2 8.32 -8.43 -6.28
CA LEU A 2 7.00 -9.06 -6.53
C LEU A 2 6.26 -8.47 -7.74
N ALA A 3 6.43 -7.18 -8.02
CA ALA A 3 5.87 -6.51 -9.19
C ALA A 3 6.39 -7.04 -10.55
N THR A 4 7.48 -7.82 -10.55
CA THR A 4 8.08 -8.37 -11.77
C THR A 4 7.62 -9.81 -12.06
N ILE A 5 6.81 -10.41 -11.20
CA ILE A 5 6.29 -11.77 -11.39
C ILE A 5 5.06 -11.71 -12.32
N ASP A 6 5.01 -12.56 -13.35
CA ASP A 6 3.93 -12.54 -14.34
C ASP A 6 2.54 -12.78 -13.71
N GLY A 7 2.46 -13.69 -12.74
CA GLY A 7 1.24 -14.01 -11.99
C GLY A 7 0.74 -12.90 -11.06
N ALA A 8 1.52 -11.85 -10.82
CA ALA A 8 1.06 -10.69 -10.07
C ALA A 8 0.12 -9.82 -10.94
N SER A 9 -0.95 -9.32 -10.33
CA SER A 9 -1.98 -8.51 -10.98
C SER A 9 -2.06 -7.10 -10.39
N LEU A 10 -1.96 -6.97 -9.07
CA LEU A 10 -1.89 -5.69 -8.37
C LEU A 10 -0.83 -5.75 -7.27
N ILE A 11 0.21 -4.93 -7.38
CA ILE A 11 1.22 -4.75 -6.34
C ILE A 11 1.28 -3.28 -6.01
N ALA A 12 0.98 -2.91 -4.77
CA ALA A 12 1.00 -1.52 -4.35
C ALA A 12 1.54 -1.38 -2.93
N ARG A 13 2.14 -0.23 -2.67
CA ARG A 13 2.51 0.23 -1.34
C ARG A 13 1.75 1.49 -1.00
N THR A 14 1.15 1.51 0.17
CA THR A 14 0.31 2.61 0.67
C THR A 14 0.60 2.85 2.15
N ALA A 15 -0.06 3.85 2.72
CA ALA A 15 0.08 4.21 4.12
C ALA A 15 -1.27 4.58 4.76
N VAL A 16 -1.29 4.65 6.08
CA VAL A 16 -2.45 5.12 6.87
C VAL A 16 -2.09 6.29 7.78
N ASP A 17 -1.20 7.17 7.32
CA ASP A 17 -0.76 8.39 8.02
C ASP A 17 -1.71 9.58 7.89
N THR A 18 -2.48 9.64 6.81
CA THR A 18 -3.38 10.77 6.53
C THR A 18 -4.74 10.27 6.05
N PRO A 19 -5.82 11.06 6.22
CA PRO A 19 -7.14 10.72 5.69
C PRO A 19 -7.12 10.40 4.19
N LYS A 20 -6.31 11.14 3.41
CA LYS A 20 -6.12 10.90 1.98
C LYS A 20 -5.53 9.51 1.71
N ASN A 21 -4.51 9.11 2.46
CA ASN A 21 -3.87 7.81 2.29
C ASN A 21 -4.74 6.67 2.81
N ILE A 22 -5.54 6.88 3.87
CA ILE A 22 -6.55 5.91 4.32
C ILE A 22 -7.56 5.61 3.21
N LEU A 23 -8.09 6.64 2.53
CA LEU A 23 -9.03 6.45 1.41
C LEU A 23 -8.40 5.70 0.24
N LYS A 24 -7.14 6.02 -0.11
CA LYS A 24 -6.39 5.28 -1.14
C LYS A 24 -6.15 3.83 -0.75
N THR A 25 -5.76 3.57 0.49
CA THR A 25 -5.54 2.22 1.03
C THR A 25 -6.81 1.39 0.95
N ARG A 26 -7.96 1.95 1.35
CA ARG A 26 -9.26 1.30 1.22
C ARG A 26 -9.57 0.93 -0.24
N ALA A 27 -9.41 1.87 -1.17
CA ALA A 27 -9.68 1.63 -2.59
C ALA A 27 -8.78 0.52 -3.17
N LEU A 28 -7.50 0.46 -2.77
CA LEU A 28 -6.56 -0.58 -3.18
C LEU A 28 -6.94 -1.96 -2.63
N ILE A 29 -7.37 -2.04 -1.36
CA ILE A 29 -7.86 -3.29 -0.75
C ILE A 29 -9.12 -3.79 -1.49
N GLU A 30 -10.08 -2.90 -1.75
CA GLU A 30 -11.28 -3.26 -2.52
C GLU A 30 -10.90 -3.74 -3.93
N LYS A 31 -9.96 -3.07 -4.60
CA LYS A 31 -9.46 -3.47 -5.92
C LYS A 31 -8.77 -4.83 -5.91
N SER A 32 -7.95 -5.13 -4.90
CA SER A 32 -7.29 -6.44 -4.80
C SER A 32 -8.28 -7.59 -4.65
N PHE A 33 -9.37 -7.39 -3.90
CA PHE A 33 -10.42 -8.41 -3.77
C PHE A 33 -11.18 -8.59 -5.08
N ARG A 34 -11.52 -7.51 -5.79
CA ARG A 34 -12.13 -7.61 -7.12
C ARG A 34 -11.25 -8.40 -8.09
N TYR A 35 -9.95 -8.13 -8.11
CA TYR A 35 -9.00 -8.87 -8.93
C TYR A 35 -8.96 -10.36 -8.63
N GLN A 36 -9.09 -10.74 -7.35
CA GLN A 36 -9.16 -12.14 -6.97
C GLN A 36 -10.48 -12.79 -7.43
N ILE A 37 -11.61 -12.09 -7.30
CA ILE A 37 -12.93 -12.56 -7.77
C ILE A 37 -12.96 -12.73 -9.29
N ASP A 38 -12.38 -11.77 -10.02
CA ASP A 38 -12.35 -11.72 -11.49
C ASP A 38 -11.27 -12.64 -12.09
N GLY A 39 -10.54 -13.41 -11.27
CA GLY A 39 -9.49 -14.32 -11.76
C GLY A 39 -8.26 -13.62 -12.35
N MET A 40 -8.03 -12.35 -12.00
CA MET A 40 -6.95 -11.54 -12.58
C MET A 40 -5.55 -11.92 -12.10
N GLY A 41 -5.44 -12.69 -11.01
CA GLY A 41 -4.17 -13.20 -10.46
C GLY A 41 -3.84 -12.64 -9.07
N PHE A 42 -2.61 -12.87 -8.63
CA PHE A 42 -2.17 -12.55 -7.27
C PHE A 42 -2.04 -11.05 -7.01
N SER A 43 -2.59 -10.57 -5.90
CA SER A 43 -2.45 -9.19 -5.43
C SER A 43 -1.72 -9.11 -4.09
N LEU A 44 -0.91 -8.07 -3.89
CA LEU A 44 -0.30 -7.73 -2.60
C LEU A 44 -0.37 -6.22 -2.38
N ILE A 45 -0.90 -5.82 -1.22
CA ILE A 45 -0.95 -4.45 -0.77
C ILE A 45 -0.10 -4.33 0.50
N GLU A 46 1.05 -3.66 0.40
CA GLU A 46 1.88 -3.31 1.55
C GLU A 46 1.36 -2.01 2.19
N ILE A 47 1.05 -2.03 3.48
CA ILE A 47 0.47 -0.88 4.19
C ILE A 47 1.43 -0.44 5.30
N LEU A 48 1.99 0.75 5.18
CA LEU A 48 2.74 1.38 6.25
C LEU A 48 1.75 1.93 7.29
N SER A 49 1.89 1.49 8.53
CA SER A 49 1.06 1.90 9.65
C SER A 49 1.92 2.40 10.80
N PRO A 50 1.61 3.54 11.42
CA PRO A 50 2.27 3.94 12.65
C PRO A 50 1.89 2.97 13.79
N CYS A 51 2.85 2.62 14.64
CA CYS A 51 2.60 1.91 15.90
C CYS A 51 3.17 2.75 17.05
N PRO A 52 2.43 3.76 17.56
CA PRO A 52 2.95 4.67 18.59
C PRO A 52 3.38 3.92 19.86
N THR A 53 2.67 2.84 20.22
CA THR A 53 2.98 1.99 21.36
C THR A 53 4.37 1.36 21.26
N ASP A 54 4.68 0.70 20.15
CA ASP A 54 5.96 0.00 19.99
C ASP A 54 7.14 0.96 19.81
N TRP A 55 6.89 2.14 19.23
CA TRP A 55 7.92 3.15 19.01
C TRP A 55 8.14 4.06 20.22
N GLY A 56 7.30 3.96 21.25
CA GLY A 56 7.38 4.83 22.42
C GLY A 56 7.13 6.31 22.09
N LEU A 57 6.34 6.59 21.06
CA LEU A 57 6.03 7.94 20.56
C LEU A 57 4.56 8.27 20.82
N SER A 58 4.24 9.57 20.91
CA SER A 58 2.85 9.98 20.83
C SER A 58 2.24 9.64 19.45
N PRO A 59 0.90 9.53 19.32
CA PRO A 59 0.27 9.31 18.03
C PRO A 59 0.72 10.31 16.95
N GLU A 60 0.85 11.59 17.30
CA GLU A 60 1.27 12.64 16.36
C GLU A 60 2.74 12.49 15.94
N GLU A 61 3.65 12.27 16.88
CA GLU A 61 5.08 12.06 16.59
C GLU A 61 5.29 10.80 15.74
N SER A 62 4.52 9.74 15.99
CA SER A 62 4.60 8.50 15.22
C SER A 62 4.26 8.70 13.74
N LEU A 63 3.31 9.60 13.44
CA LEU A 63 2.95 9.97 12.07
C LEU A 63 4.09 10.73 11.39
N HIS A 64 4.63 11.75 12.06
CA HIS A 64 5.74 12.55 11.54
C HIS A 64 6.98 11.69 11.30
N TRP A 65 7.36 10.86 12.27
CA TRP A 65 8.49 9.94 12.12
C TRP A 65 8.29 8.99 10.94
N MET A 66 7.08 8.44 10.77
CA MET A 66 6.80 7.56 9.63
C MET A 66 6.96 8.29 8.29
N GLN A 67 6.49 9.54 8.19
CA GLN A 67 6.60 10.35 6.98
C GLN A 67 8.05 10.72 6.65
N GLU A 68 8.84 11.08 7.66
CA GLU A 68 10.21 11.58 7.48
C GLU A 68 11.25 10.46 7.36
N GLN A 69 11.05 9.33 8.05
CA GLN A 69 12.05 8.27 8.17
C GLN A 69 11.64 7.00 7.43
N LEU A 70 10.39 6.56 7.57
CA LEU A 70 9.94 5.27 7.01
C LEU A 70 9.56 5.37 5.52
N MET A 71 8.78 6.38 5.14
CA MET A 71 8.31 6.53 3.75
C MET A 71 9.43 6.73 2.71
N PRO A 72 10.55 7.44 2.99
CA PRO A 72 11.66 7.52 2.05
C PRO A 72 12.33 6.17 1.80
N VAL A 73 12.39 5.31 2.81
CA VAL A 73 12.92 3.94 2.70
C VAL A 73 11.93 3.03 1.95
N PHE A 74 10.64 3.23 2.17
CA PHE A 74 9.56 2.45 1.58
C PHE A 74 8.62 3.33 0.74
N PRO A 75 9.05 3.75 -0.46
CA PRO A 75 8.29 4.69 -1.28
C PRO A 75 6.91 4.14 -1.61
N LEU A 76 5.89 4.99 -1.45
CA LEU A 76 4.50 4.67 -1.75
C LEU A 76 4.25 4.68 -3.25
N GLY A 77 3.28 3.88 -3.70
CA GLY A 77 2.85 3.86 -5.09
C GLY A 77 2.30 2.53 -5.55
N VAL A 78 1.71 2.54 -6.74
CA VAL A 78 1.30 1.32 -7.44
C VAL A 78 2.51 0.83 -8.25
N LEU A 79 3.05 -0.31 -7.85
CA LEU A 79 4.24 -0.93 -8.44
C LEU A 79 3.89 -1.83 -9.64
N ARG A 80 2.67 -2.39 -9.65
CA ARG A 80 2.10 -3.14 -10.78
C ARG A 80 0.58 -3.04 -10.74
N ASP A 81 -0.04 -2.87 -11.91
CA ASP A 81 -1.49 -2.87 -12.08
C ASP A 81 -1.86 -3.38 -13.47
N ARG A 82 -2.48 -4.56 -13.52
CA ARG A 82 -2.85 -5.21 -14.78
C ARG A 82 -3.96 -4.47 -15.52
N SER A 83 -4.86 -3.75 -14.83
CA SER A 83 -5.90 -2.95 -15.51
C SER A 83 -5.35 -1.76 -16.29
N ALA A 84 -4.14 -1.29 -15.96
CA ALA A 84 -3.47 -0.23 -16.71
C ALA A 84 -2.81 -0.72 -18.02
N ALA A 85 -2.68 -2.04 -18.22
CA ALA A 85 -2.04 -2.66 -19.39
C ALA A 85 -3.04 -3.22 -20.42
N HIS A 86 -4.34 -2.96 -20.27
CA HIS A 86 -5.41 -3.35 -21.21
C HIS A 86 -6.21 -2.13 -21.74
N GLY A 87 -5.55 -0.98 -21.85
CA GLY A 87 -6.03 0.17 -22.62
C GLY A 87 -5.38 0.20 -23.99
#